data_AF-A0A855XJY8-F1
#
_entry.id   AF-A0A855XJY8-F1
#
_cell.length_a   1.000
_cell.length_b   1.000
_cell.length_c   1.000
_cell.angle_alpha   90.00
_cell.angle_beta   90.00
_cell.angle_gamma   90.00
#
_symmetry.space_group_name_H-M   'P 1'
#
loop_
_entity.id
_entity.type
_entity.pdbx_description
1 polymer ?
#
loop_
_entity_poly.entity_id
_entity_poly.type
_entity_poly.pdbx_seq_one_letter_code
_entity_poly.pdbx_strand_id
1 'polypeptide(L)'
;MIKTKLRTELVSLVETAYGEAILTMQRGKEEKELVIAHTGLSGVVYESAVDYYLDNLGWIQEQFDDYWENGGEDKEIDNYIDGTVEYYDDWSTWEELNW
;
A
#
# COMPACT_ATOMS: atom_id res chain seq x y z
N MET A 1 -30.44 12.41 -8.93
CA MET A 1 -29.15 12.58 -9.61
C MET A 1 -28.20 11.57 -9.01
N ILE A 2 -27.92 10.46 -9.70
CA ILE A 2 -26.98 9.45 -9.20
C ILE A 2 -25.58 10.07 -9.38
N LYS A 3 -25.00 10.60 -8.30
CA LYS A 3 -23.59 10.96 -8.28
C LYS A 3 -22.83 9.64 -8.20
N THR A 4 -22.37 9.11 -9.32
CA THR A 4 -21.46 7.96 -9.31
C THR A 4 -20.24 8.37 -8.50
N LYS A 5 -19.95 7.68 -7.39
CA LYS A 5 -18.72 7.91 -6.61
C LYS A 5 -17.55 7.61 -7.56
N LEU A 6 -16.68 8.59 -7.78
CA LEU A 6 -15.44 8.38 -8.52
C LEU A 6 -14.56 7.44 -7.70
N ARG A 7 -14.06 6.39 -8.36
CA ARG A 7 -13.09 5.46 -7.78
C ARG A 7 -11.68 5.89 -8.09
N THR A 8 -10.76 5.57 -7.19
CA THR A 8 -9.32 5.70 -7.37
C THR A 8 -8.78 4.35 -7.85
N GLU A 9 -7.90 4.40 -8.83
CA GLU A 9 -7.33 3.22 -9.48
C GLU A 9 -5.80 3.33 -9.46
N LEU A 10 -5.13 2.19 -9.29
CA LEU A 10 -3.68 2.10 -9.43
C LEU A 10 -3.29 2.23 -10.91
N VAL A 11 -2.36 3.13 -11.22
CA VAL A 11 -1.76 3.26 -12.55
C VAL A 11 -0.41 2.54 -12.61
N SER A 12 0.46 2.83 -11.63
CA SER A 12 1.78 2.20 -11.54
C SER A 12 2.36 2.26 -10.14
N LEU A 13 3.27 1.33 -9.87
CA LEU A 13 4.17 1.35 -8.72
C LEU A 13 5.60 1.31 -9.27
N VAL A 14 6.44 2.26 -8.83
CA VAL A 14 7.86 2.31 -9.20
C VAL A 14 8.68 2.43 -7.93
N GLU A 15 9.69 1.59 -7.80
CA GLU A 15 10.72 1.74 -6.76
C GLU A 15 11.98 2.38 -7.36
N THR A 16 12.45 3.47 -6.75
CA THR A 16 13.64 4.19 -7.21
C THR A 16 14.91 3.47 -6.77
N ALA A 17 16.04 3.82 -7.39
CA ALA A 17 17.35 3.29 -6.97
C ALA A 17 17.75 3.69 -5.53
N TYR A 18 17.03 4.62 -4.91
CA TYR A 18 17.25 5.06 -3.53
C TYR A 18 16.31 4.34 -2.53
N GLY A 19 15.44 3.44 -3.00
CA GLY A 19 14.48 2.71 -2.18
C GLY A 19 13.15 3.44 -1.97
N GLU A 20 12.90 4.55 -2.66
CA GLU A 20 11.59 5.20 -2.58
C GLU A 20 10.58 4.43 -3.43
N ALA A 21 9.46 4.01 -2.85
CA ALA A 21 8.35 3.41 -3.58
C ALA A 21 7.30 4.48 -3.85
N ILE A 22 7.07 4.75 -5.14
CA ILE A 22 6.17 5.79 -5.63
C ILE A 22 4.97 5.14 -6.31
N LEU A 23 3.79 5.45 -5.78
CA LEU A 23 2.50 4.99 -6.28
C LEU A 23 1.88 6.08 -7.14
N THR A 24 1.57 5.76 -8.39
CA THR A 24 0.78 6.62 -9.29
C THR A 24 -0.66 6.15 -9.28
N MET A 25 -1.58 7.03 -8.94
CA MET A 25 -3.01 6.73 -8.85
C MET A 25 -3.82 7.66 -9.75
N GLN A 26 -4.93 7.17 -10.28
CA GLN A 26 -5.86 7.95 -11.10
C GLN A 26 -7.25 7.99 -10.49
N ARG A 27 -7.86 9.18 -10.49
CA ARG A 27 -9.26 9.38 -10.11
C ARG A 27 -9.96 10.25 -11.14
N GLY A 28 -10.87 9.64 -11.90
CA GLY A 28 -11.57 10.33 -12.99
C GLY A 28 -10.61 10.72 -14.12
N LYS A 29 -10.18 11.99 -14.18
CA LYS A 29 -9.20 12.50 -15.16
C LYS A 29 -7.91 13.00 -14.51
N GLU A 30 -7.84 12.95 -13.18
CA GLU A 30 -6.69 13.42 -12.42
C GLU A 30 -5.79 12.23 -12.10
N GLU A 31 -4.48 12.46 -12.18
CA GLU A 31 -3.45 11.51 -11.80
C GLU A 31 -2.54 12.18 -10.77
N LYS A 32 -2.21 11.45 -9.70
CA LYS A 32 -1.37 11.95 -8.60
C LYS A 32 -0.38 10.87 -8.17
N GLU A 33 0.78 11.32 -7.74
CA GLU A 33 1.84 10.46 -7.20
C GLU A 33 1.89 10.57 -5.68
N LEU A 34 2.21 9.46 -5.03
CA LEU A 34 2.39 9.35 -3.59
C LEU A 34 3.61 8.49 -3.29
N VAL A 35 4.53 9.02 -2.47
CA VAL A 35 5.62 8.20 -1.91
C VAL A 35 5.04 7.38 -0.75
N ILE A 36 5.03 6.06 -0.88
CA ILE A 36 4.48 5.12 0.10
C ILE A 36 5.56 4.40 0.92
N ALA A 37 6.81 4.45 0.48
CA ALA A 37 7.97 4.02 1.25
C ALA A 37 9.18 4.88 0.88
N HIS A 38 10.05 5.18 1.85
CA HIS A 38 11.28 5.96 1.61
C HIS A 38 12.56 5.12 1.57
N THR A 39 12.53 3.89 2.07
CA THR A 39 13.73 3.05 2.29
C THR A 39 13.54 1.60 1.85
N GLY A 40 12.60 1.35 0.95
CA GLY A 40 12.25 0.06 0.38
C GLY A 40 10.84 -0.37 0.80
N LEU A 41 10.01 -0.77 -0.16
CA LEU A 41 8.62 -1.17 0.11
C LEU A 41 8.54 -2.45 0.95
N SER A 42 9.35 -3.45 0.59
CA SER A 42 9.41 -4.74 1.28
C SER A 42 9.69 -4.58 2.78
N GLY A 43 10.61 -3.68 3.17
CA GLY A 43 10.93 -3.43 4.58
C GLY A 43 9.77 -2.82 5.36
N VAL A 44 9.09 -1.82 4.78
CA VAL A 44 7.91 -1.19 5.41
C VAL A 44 6.79 -2.22 5.61
N VAL A 45 6.55 -3.05 4.60
CA VAL A 45 5.51 -4.09 4.65
C VAL A 45 5.89 -5.18 5.65
N TYR A 46 7.16 -5.60 5.70
CA TYR A 46 7.65 -6.59 6.66
C TYR A 46 7.41 -6.14 8.10
N GLU A 47 7.80 -4.90 8.44
CA GLU A 47 7.60 -4.36 9.80
C GLU A 47 6.11 -4.34 10.17
N SER A 48 5.25 -3.86 9.27
CA SER A 48 3.80 -3.87 9.51
C SER A 48 3.21 -5.28 9.64
N ALA A 49 3.71 -6.24 8.86
CA ALA A 49 3.26 -7.62 8.91
C ALA A 49 3.69 -8.30 10.22
N VAL A 50 4.93 -8.05 10.67
CA VAL A 50 5.41 -8.54 11.96
C VAL A 50 4.52 -8.06 13.10
N ASP A 51 4.25 -6.75 13.19
CA ASP A 51 3.39 -6.17 14.23
C ASP A 51 2.00 -6.81 14.20
N TYR A 52 1.43 -7.02 13.01
CA TYR A 52 0.10 -7.60 12.89
C TYR A 52 0.07 -9.09 13.29
N TYR A 53 0.96 -9.92 12.74
CA TYR A 53 0.87 -11.36 12.93
C TYR A 53 1.43 -11.80 14.28
N LEU A 54 2.57 -11.25 14.72
CA LEU A 54 3.21 -11.66 15.97
C LEU A 54 2.54 -10.96 17.16
N ASP A 55 2.44 -9.64 17.13
CA ASP A 55 1.98 -8.90 18.31
C ASP A 55 0.46 -8.90 18.44
N ASN A 56 -0.27 -8.71 17.34
CA ASN A 56 -1.74 -8.63 17.39
C ASN A 56 -2.43 -10.00 17.26
N LEU A 57 -1.95 -10.89 16.39
CA LEU A 57 -2.52 -12.25 16.24
C LEU A 57 -1.82 -13.32 17.09
N GLY A 58 -0.68 -13.02 17.72
CA GLY A 58 0.01 -13.93 18.63
C GLY A 58 0.70 -15.09 17.93
N TRP A 59 1.09 -14.95 16.66
CA TRP A 59 1.87 -15.97 15.96
C TRP A 59 3.26 -16.08 16.57
N ILE A 60 3.83 -17.28 16.52
CA ILE A 60 5.25 -17.46 16.82
C ILE A 60 6.08 -17.15 15.57
N GLN A 61 7.35 -16.78 15.75
CA GLN A 61 8.27 -16.44 14.65
C GLN A 61 8.29 -17.52 13.55
N GLU A 62 8.33 -18.80 13.91
CA GLU A 62 8.37 -19.91 12.93
C GLU A 62 7.14 -19.94 12.00
N GLN A 63 5.95 -19.58 12.50
CA GLN A 63 4.74 -19.51 11.67
C GLN A 63 4.80 -18.32 10.71
N PHE A 64 5.36 -17.21 11.17
CA PHE A 64 5.52 -16.01 10.35
C PHE A 64 6.59 -16.22 9.27
N ASP A 65 7.72 -16.83 9.61
CA ASP A 65 8.78 -17.14 8.65
C ASP A 65 8.25 -18.07 7.55
N ASP A 66 7.53 -19.14 7.91
CA ASP A 66 6.90 -20.03 6.94
C ASP A 66 5.88 -19.28 6.06
N TYR A 67 5.07 -18.40 6.64
CA TYR A 67 4.16 -17.55 5.86
C TYR A 67 4.91 -16.65 4.88
N TRP A 68 5.95 -15.96 5.35
CA TRP A 68 6.70 -15.00 4.57
C TRP A 68 7.42 -15.68 3.39
N GLU A 69 8.10 -16.81 3.65
CA GLU A 69 8.81 -17.59 2.64
C GLU A 69 7.88 -18.23 1.60
N ASN A 70 6.60 -18.44 1.94
CA ASN A 70 5.60 -19.03 1.04
C ASN A 70 4.69 -17.98 0.36
N GLY A 71 5.24 -16.81 0.04
CA GLY A 71 4.52 -15.77 -0.72
C GLY A 71 3.70 -14.80 0.14
N GLY A 72 3.92 -14.82 1.45
CA GLY A 72 3.35 -13.83 2.36
C GLY A 72 3.81 -12.42 2.02
N GLU A 73 5.07 -12.24 1.62
CA GLU A 73 5.63 -10.94 1.22
C GLU A 73 4.81 -10.29 0.09
N ASP A 74 4.68 -10.98 -1.05
CA ASP A 74 3.94 -10.47 -2.21
C ASP A 74 2.49 -10.13 -1.84
N LYS A 75 1.85 -11.00 -1.04
CA LYS A 75 0.48 -10.79 -0.57
C LYS A 75 0.34 -9.56 0.32
N GLU A 76 1.28 -9.32 1.23
CA GLU A 76 1.23 -8.14 2.10
C GLU A 76 1.57 -6.86 1.34
N ILE A 77 2.44 -6.91 0.32
CA ILE A 77 2.69 -5.80 -0.58
C ILE A 77 1.40 -5.45 -1.35
N ASP A 78 0.73 -6.44 -1.93
CA ASP A 78 -0.55 -6.24 -2.64
C ASP A 78 -1.61 -5.63 -1.70
N ASN A 79 -1.75 -6.16 -0.48
CA ASN A 79 -2.69 -5.63 0.52
C ASN A 79 -2.37 -4.16 0.88
N TYR A 80 -1.09 -3.84 1.04
CA TYR A 80 -0.66 -2.48 1.38
C TYR A 80 -0.97 -1.48 0.26
N ILE A 81 -0.74 -1.89 -0.99
CA ILE A 81 -1.09 -1.10 -2.18
C ILE A 81 -2.60 -0.92 -2.29
N ASP A 82 -3.37 -2.01 -2.21
CA ASP A 82 -4.82 -1.98 -2.33
C ASP A 82 -5.45 -1.12 -1.23
N GLY A 83 -5.01 -1.30 0.01
CA GLY A 83 -5.47 -0.49 1.14
C GLY A 83 -5.13 0.99 0.98
N THR A 84 -3.95 1.31 0.43
CA THR A 84 -3.57 2.70 0.12
C THR A 84 -4.46 3.28 -0.97
N VAL A 85 -4.67 2.58 -2.09
CA VAL A 85 -5.54 3.03 -3.18
C VAL A 85 -6.98 3.25 -2.69
N GLU A 86 -7.52 2.31 -1.90
CA GLU A 86 -8.85 2.42 -1.30
C GLU A 86 -8.96 3.61 -0.33
N TYR A 87 -7.90 3.91 0.43
CA TYR A 87 -7.90 5.08 1.32
C TYR A 87 -8.07 6.41 0.56
N TYR A 88 -7.50 6.51 -0.65
CA TYR A 88 -7.63 7.67 -1.54
C TYR A 88 -8.92 7.67 -2.38
N ASP A 89 -9.78 6.68 -2.20
CA ASP A 89 -11.13 6.63 -2.77
C ASP A 89 -12.07 7.65 -2.08
N ASP A 90 -11.70 8.13 -0.89
CA ASP A 90 -12.33 9.29 -0.23
C ASP A 90 -11.85 10.61 -0.85
N TRP A 91 -12.78 11.56 -1.07
CA TRP A 91 -12.47 12.82 -1.74
C TRP A 91 -11.56 13.72 -0.90
N SER A 92 -11.76 13.77 0.43
CA SER A 92 -10.95 14.62 1.30
C SER A 92 -9.49 14.19 1.29
N THR A 93 -9.26 12.88 1.40
CA THR A 93 -7.92 12.29 1.30
C THR A 93 -7.28 12.52 -0.07
N TRP A 94 -8.04 12.36 -1.17
CA TRP A 94 -7.54 12.63 -2.52
C TRP A 94 -7.04 14.07 -2.69
N GLU A 95 -7.76 15.03 -2.14
CA GLU A 95 -7.40 16.44 -2.24
C GLU A 95 -6.19 16.81 -1.39
N GLU A 96 -5.87 16.06 -0.34
CA GLU A 96 -4.65 16.24 0.45
C GLU A 96 -3.37 15.93 -0.35
N LEU A 97 -3.46 15.27 -1.50
CA LEU A 97 -2.30 15.06 -2.38
C LEU A 97 -1.92 16.30 -3.21
N ASN A 98 -2.72 17.38 -3.21
CA ASN A 98 -2.48 18.59 -4.02
C ASN A 98 -1.48 19.60 -3.39
N TRP A 99 -0.50 19.14 -2.61
CA TRP A 99 0.44 20.04 -1.91
C TRP A 99 1.46 20.71 -2.83
#